data_AF-A0A1I5X2N9-F1
#
_entry.id   AF-A0A1I5X2N9-F1
#
_cell.length_a   1.000
_cell.length_b   1.000
_cell.length_c   1.000
_cell.angle_alpha   90.00
_cell.angle_beta   90.00
_cell.angle_gamma   90.00
#
_symmetry.space_group_name_H-M   'P 1'
#
loop_
_entity.id
_entity.type
_entity.pdbx_description
1 polymer ?
#
loop_
_entity_poly.entity_id
_entity_poly.type
_entity_poly.pdbx_seq_one_letter_code
_entity_poly.pdbx_strand_id
1 'polypeptide(L)'
;MPGEPERLVPPGCSWSPVDGVPSRLSTFSIVVSVDIHPEEFYGTAPPTGTRTVGGYEWSRRPNPFGEQFCDFATQARGTRFVGIGTSVLGEPEQACAVAEQALPLVSAHLAGR
;
A
#
# COMPACT_ATOMS: atom_id res chain seq x y z
N MET A 1 -13.87 -12.81 -7.64
CA MET A 1 -13.30 -14.17 -7.66
C MET A 1 -13.07 -14.60 -6.22
N PRO A 2 -13.30 -15.87 -5.84
CA PRO A 2 -12.91 -16.36 -4.52
C PRO A 2 -11.40 -16.12 -4.33
N GLY A 3 -10.97 -15.66 -3.16
CA GLY A 3 -9.55 -15.50 -2.86
C GLY A 3 -8.89 -16.87 -2.74
N GLU A 4 -7.72 -17.05 -3.33
CA GLU A 4 -6.87 -18.25 -3.16
C GLU A 4 -5.84 -17.93 -2.07
N PRO A 5 -6.00 -18.43 -0.83
CA PRO A 5 -5.14 -18.03 0.31
C PRO A 5 -3.67 -18.35 0.09
N GLU A 6 -3.38 -19.43 -0.64
CA GLU A 6 -2.00 -19.84 -1.00
C GLU A 6 -1.29 -18.83 -1.89
N ARG A 7 -2.03 -17.95 -2.58
CA ARG A 7 -1.44 -16.89 -3.41
C ARG A 7 -0.97 -15.69 -2.59
N LEU A 8 -1.25 -15.67 -1.28
CA LEU A 8 -0.96 -14.55 -0.39
C LEU A 8 -1.46 -13.20 -0.94
N VAL A 9 -2.58 -13.22 -1.67
CA VAL A 9 -3.19 -11.98 -2.19
C VAL A 9 -4.27 -11.55 -1.21
N PRO A 10 -3.99 -10.59 -0.32
CA PRO A 10 -5.01 -10.05 0.57
C PRO A 10 -6.14 -9.40 -0.22
N PRO A 11 -7.38 -9.41 0.31
CA PRO A 11 -8.45 -8.63 -0.27
C PRO A 11 -8.07 -7.14 -0.27
N GLY A 12 -8.51 -6.43 -1.31
CA GLY A 12 -8.22 -5.01 -1.45
C GLY A 12 -9.13 -4.33 -2.44
N CYS A 13 -9.07 -3.00 -2.41
CA CYS A 13 -9.69 -2.14 -3.39
C CYS A 13 -8.59 -1.53 -4.26
N SER A 14 -8.84 -1.44 -5.56
CA SER A 14 -8.01 -0.71 -6.49
C SER A 14 -8.84 0.34 -7.21
N TRP A 15 -8.21 1.46 -7.48
CA TRP A 15 -8.77 2.59 -8.20
C TRP A 15 -7.79 2.96 -9.31
N SER A 16 -8.36 3.25 -10.47
CA SER A 16 -7.64 3.76 -11.63
C SER A 16 -8.28 5.07 -12.08
N PRO A 17 -7.55 5.94 -12.77
CA PRO A 17 -8.14 7.16 -13.33
C PRO A 17 -9.31 6.85 -14.25
N VAL A 18 -10.21 7.82 -14.34
CA VAL A 18 -11.30 7.78 -15.32
C VAL A 18 -10.71 7.98 -16.72
N ASP A 19 -11.17 7.19 -17.68
CA ASP A 19 -10.76 7.29 -19.07
C ASP A 19 -10.94 8.71 -19.61
N GLY A 20 -9.93 9.19 -20.35
CA GLY A 20 -9.94 10.54 -20.94
C GLY A 20 -9.64 11.68 -19.97
N VAL A 21 -9.46 11.41 -18.66
CA VAL A 21 -8.94 12.39 -17.71
C VAL A 21 -7.42 12.30 -17.66
N PRO A 22 -6.67 13.37 -17.99
CA PRO A 22 -5.22 13.36 -17.87
C PRO A 22 -4.81 13.11 -16.43
N SER A 23 -4.20 11.95 -16.18
CA SER A 23 -3.65 11.57 -14.88
C SER A 23 -2.34 10.83 -15.10
N ARG A 24 -1.37 11.10 -14.23
CA ARG A 24 -0.13 10.33 -14.16
C ARG A 24 -0.24 9.14 -13.22
N LEU A 25 -1.16 9.18 -12.26
CA LEU A 25 -1.51 8.02 -11.45
C LEU A 25 -2.06 6.94 -12.39
N SER A 26 -1.51 5.74 -12.32
CA SER A 26 -2.00 4.57 -13.05
C SER A 26 -2.92 3.75 -12.16
N THR A 27 -2.47 3.47 -10.92
CA THR A 27 -3.25 2.74 -9.93
C THR A 27 -3.01 3.31 -8.54
N PHE A 28 -4.07 3.35 -7.75
CA PHE A 28 -4.03 3.46 -6.29
C PHE A 28 -4.71 2.21 -5.72
N SER A 29 -4.15 1.59 -4.68
CA SER A 29 -4.72 0.41 -4.07
C SER A 29 -4.57 0.43 -2.55
N ILE A 30 -5.54 -0.19 -1.88
CA ILE A 30 -5.47 -0.48 -0.46
C ILE A 30 -5.75 -1.97 -0.29
N VAL A 31 -4.85 -2.66 0.40
CA VAL A 31 -4.99 -4.07 0.76
C VAL A 31 -5.10 -4.21 2.26
N VAL A 32 -5.89 -5.17 2.70
CA VAL A 32 -6.04 -5.49 4.13
C VAL A 32 -5.88 -6.99 4.28
N SER A 33 -4.92 -7.42 5.09
CA SER A 33 -4.82 -8.80 5.51
C SER A 33 -5.23 -8.96 6.96
N VAL A 34 -5.83 -10.11 7.28
CA VAL A 34 -6.15 -10.50 8.66
C VAL A 34 -5.27 -11.64 9.18
N ASP A 35 -4.51 -12.29 8.29
CA ASP A 35 -3.91 -13.61 8.48
C ASP A 35 -2.51 -13.75 7.86
N ILE A 36 -2.08 -12.81 7.02
CA ILE A 36 -0.75 -12.80 6.36
C ILE A 36 0.12 -11.75 7.04
N HIS A 37 1.36 -12.09 7.41
CA HIS A 37 2.28 -11.08 7.94
C HIS A 37 2.81 -10.16 6.81
N PRO A 38 3.10 -8.87 7.08
CA PRO A 38 3.70 -7.98 6.07
C PRO A 38 4.97 -8.55 5.42
N GLU A 39 5.77 -9.28 6.18
CA GLU A 39 7.02 -9.91 5.72
C GLU A 39 6.78 -11.11 4.79
N GLU A 40 5.67 -11.81 4.95
CA GLU A 40 5.27 -12.90 4.05
C GLU A 40 4.77 -12.33 2.72
N PHE A 41 4.06 -11.19 2.77
CA PHE A 41 3.51 -10.54 1.56
C PHE A 41 4.55 -9.74 0.77
N TYR A 42 5.30 -8.86 1.44
CA TYR A 42 6.31 -7.99 0.81
C TYR A 42 7.71 -8.62 0.76
N GLY A 43 7.87 -9.85 1.27
CA GLY A 43 9.16 -10.51 1.42
C GLY A 43 9.99 -9.95 2.59
N THR A 44 11.19 -10.50 2.75
CA THR A 44 12.10 -10.23 3.87
C THR A 44 13.02 -9.02 3.65
N ALA A 45 12.89 -8.32 2.53
CA ALA A 45 13.66 -7.12 2.28
C ALA A 45 13.32 -6.05 3.36
N PRO A 46 14.33 -5.38 3.94
CA PRO A 46 14.09 -4.37 4.95
C PRO A 46 13.32 -3.18 4.36
N PRO A 47 12.48 -2.50 5.18
CA PRO A 47 11.87 -1.25 4.77
C PRO A 47 12.91 -0.23 4.30
N THR A 48 12.58 0.54 3.27
CA THR A 48 13.44 1.62 2.76
C THR A 48 13.23 2.95 3.49
N GLY A 49 12.28 2.99 4.43
CA GLY A 49 12.01 4.11 5.31
C GLY A 49 10.77 3.85 6.17
N THR A 50 10.62 4.61 7.25
CA THR A 50 9.45 4.55 8.13
C THR A 50 8.88 5.94 8.38
N ARG A 51 7.57 6.01 8.64
CA ARG A 51 6.85 7.24 9.01
C ARG A 51 5.78 6.90 10.04
N THR A 52 5.67 7.72 11.09
CA THR A 52 4.59 7.60 12.07
C THR A 52 3.45 8.55 11.70
N VAL A 53 2.26 8.02 11.41
CA VAL A 53 1.08 8.79 11.02
C VAL A 53 -0.16 8.20 11.69
N GLY A 54 -0.94 9.05 12.35
CA GLY A 54 -2.21 8.64 13.01
C GLY A 54 -2.05 7.54 14.06
N GLY A 55 -0.89 7.46 14.74
CA GLY A 55 -0.60 6.44 15.74
C GLY A 55 -0.10 5.10 15.17
N TYR A 56 0.08 5.01 13.85
CA TYR A 56 0.59 3.81 13.17
C TYR A 56 1.98 4.06 12.59
N GLU A 57 2.86 3.07 12.71
CA GLU A 57 4.15 3.06 12.02
C GLU A 57 3.98 2.48 10.62
N TRP A 58 4.12 3.33 9.61
CA TRP A 58 4.09 2.97 8.21
C TRP A 58 5.50 2.74 7.69
N SER A 59 5.75 1.57 7.13
CA SER A 59 7.01 1.17 6.53
C SER A 59 6.91 1.24 5.01
N ARG A 60 7.83 1.96 4.35
CA ARG A 60 7.98 1.95 2.90
C ARG A 60 8.59 0.61 2.49
N ARG A 61 7.89 -0.14 1.65
CA ARG A 61 8.32 -1.46 1.19
C ARG A 61 8.98 -1.33 -0.20
N PRO A 62 10.12 -1.98 -0.42
CA PRO A 62 10.72 -2.02 -1.76
C PRO A 62 9.78 -2.76 -2.72
N ASN A 63 9.61 -2.23 -3.93
CA ASN A 63 8.83 -2.87 -4.97
C ASN A 63 9.77 -3.40 -6.08
N PRO A 64 9.70 -4.70 -6.44
CA PRO A 64 10.60 -5.30 -7.42
C PRO A 64 10.39 -4.76 -8.85
N PHE A 65 9.25 -4.12 -9.11
CA PHE A 65 8.94 -3.50 -10.40
C PHE A 65 9.49 -2.09 -10.53
N GLY A 66 10.24 -1.57 -9.56
CA GLY A 66 10.97 -0.30 -9.65
C GLY A 66 10.22 0.91 -9.09
N GLU A 67 10.85 2.09 -9.23
CA GLU A 67 10.47 3.32 -8.51
C GLU A 67 9.13 3.93 -8.92
N GLN A 68 8.59 3.52 -10.06
CA GLN A 68 7.25 3.89 -10.52
C GLN A 68 6.12 3.31 -9.64
N PHE A 69 6.46 2.40 -8.73
CA PHE A 69 5.57 1.86 -7.71
C PHE A 69 6.01 2.34 -6.33
N CYS A 70 5.04 2.58 -5.46
CA CYS A 70 5.30 2.83 -4.06
C CYS A 70 4.32 2.10 -3.17
N ASP A 71 4.87 1.32 -2.24
CA ASP A 71 4.11 0.56 -1.27
C ASP A 71 4.45 1.02 0.15
N PHE A 72 3.42 1.29 0.93
CA PHE A 72 3.51 1.48 2.36
C PHE A 72 2.71 0.41 3.07
N ALA A 73 3.21 -0.11 4.18
CA ALA A 73 2.50 -1.07 5.00
C ALA A 73 2.55 -0.66 6.47
N THR A 74 1.47 -0.89 7.20
CA THR A 74 1.46 -0.78 8.66
C THR A 74 0.80 -2.00 9.28
N GLN A 75 1.27 -2.35 10.47
CA GLN A 75 0.66 -3.39 11.28
C GLN A 75 -0.47 -2.77 12.09
N ALA A 76 -1.71 -3.21 11.83
CA ALA A 76 -2.87 -2.69 12.51
C ALA A 76 -3.00 -3.29 13.92
N ARG A 77 -2.91 -4.63 14.04
CA ARG A 77 -2.89 -5.44 15.28
C ARG A 77 -2.54 -6.90 14.96
N GLY A 78 -1.64 -7.53 15.70
CA GLY A 78 -1.29 -8.96 15.49
C GLY A 78 -0.81 -9.22 14.07
N THR A 79 -1.28 -10.28 13.42
CA THR A 79 -0.96 -10.60 12.01
C THR A 79 -1.66 -9.69 10.99
N ARG A 80 -2.49 -8.74 11.43
CA ARG A 80 -3.26 -7.89 10.52
C ARG A 80 -2.42 -6.73 10.03
N PHE A 81 -2.38 -6.55 8.71
CA PHE A 81 -1.74 -5.39 8.11
C PHE A 81 -2.63 -4.68 7.11
N VAL A 82 -2.30 -3.42 6.89
CA VAL A 82 -2.87 -2.59 5.83
C VAL A 82 -1.74 -2.12 4.95
N GLY A 83 -1.90 -2.33 3.65
CA GLY A 83 -0.98 -1.88 2.62
C GLY A 83 -1.63 -0.81 1.75
N ILE A 84 -0.87 0.22 1.39
CA ILE A 84 -1.22 1.22 0.38
C ILE A 84 -0.24 1.04 -0.76
N GLY A 85 -0.76 0.80 -1.97
CA GLY A 85 0.03 0.70 -3.19
C GLY A 85 -0.32 1.82 -4.16
N THR A 86 0.67 2.35 -4.85
CA THR A 86 0.48 3.35 -5.90
C THR A 86 1.39 3.07 -7.07
N SER A 87 0.96 3.44 -8.26
CA SER A 87 1.81 3.46 -9.44
C SER A 87 1.56 4.70 -10.27
N VAL A 88 2.62 5.26 -10.87
CA VAL A 88 2.54 6.43 -11.75
C VAL A 88 3.29 6.17 -13.05
N LEU A 89 2.85 6.80 -14.13
CA LEU A 89 3.53 6.75 -15.43
C LEU A 89 4.42 7.98 -15.63
N GLY A 90 5.64 7.75 -16.10
CA GLY A 90 6.56 8.78 -16.58
C GLY A 90 7.36 9.53 -15.51
N GLU A 91 6.85 9.66 -14.27
CA GLU A 91 7.55 10.36 -13.17
C GLU A 91 7.56 9.51 -11.89
N PRO A 92 8.48 8.53 -11.79
CA PRO A 92 8.44 7.51 -10.74
C PRO A 92 8.46 8.08 -9.31
N GLU A 93 9.18 9.18 -9.11
CA GLU A 93 9.26 9.86 -7.81
C GLU A 93 7.89 10.31 -7.26
N GLN A 94 6.90 10.53 -8.14
CA GLN A 94 5.55 10.93 -7.73
C GLN A 94 4.72 9.80 -7.12
N ALA A 95 5.06 8.52 -7.36
CA ALA A 95 4.28 7.40 -6.83
C ALA A 95 4.24 7.46 -5.30
N CYS A 96 5.40 7.64 -4.67
CA CYS A 96 5.46 7.77 -3.22
C CYS A 96 4.80 9.03 -2.67
N ALA A 97 4.84 10.15 -3.41
CA ALA A 97 4.15 11.36 -2.98
C ALA A 97 2.64 11.15 -2.83
N VAL A 98 2.02 10.41 -3.77
CA VAL A 98 0.59 10.07 -3.70
C VAL A 98 0.31 9.10 -2.54
N ALA A 99 1.13 8.05 -2.38
CA ALA A 99 0.97 7.11 -1.28
C ALA A 99 1.09 7.80 0.09
N GLU A 100 2.05 8.72 0.24
CA GLU A 100 2.26 9.49 1.47
C GLU A 100 1.07 10.38 1.83
N GLN A 101 0.45 11.01 0.84
CA GLN A 101 -0.75 11.83 1.04
C GLN A 101 -1.96 11.00 1.53
N ALA A 102 -1.99 9.70 1.21
CA ALA A 102 -3.05 8.80 1.64
C ALA A 102 -2.86 8.29 3.08
N LEU A 103 -1.64 8.30 3.64
CA LEU A 103 -1.37 7.75 4.98
C LEU A 103 -2.27 8.35 6.07
N PRO A 104 -2.45 9.69 6.18
CA PRO A 104 -3.29 10.27 7.21
C PRO A 104 -4.76 9.87 7.08
N LEU A 105 -5.26 9.82 5.83
CA LEU A 105 -6.64 9.45 5.55
C LEU A 105 -6.90 7.99 5.94
N VAL A 106 -6.03 7.07 5.50
CA VAL A 106 -6.16 5.66 5.83
C VAL A 106 -6.03 5.45 7.34
N SER A 107 -5.03 6.03 7.99
CA SER A 107 -4.84 5.92 9.44
C SER A 107 -6.04 6.40 10.25
N ALA A 108 -6.70 7.48 9.84
CA ALA A 108 -7.90 7.97 10.51
C ALA A 108 -9.04 6.93 10.49
N HIS A 109 -9.14 6.13 9.42
CA HIS A 109 -10.13 5.06 9.31
C HIS A 109 -9.72 3.77 10.06
N LEU A 110 -8.43 3.58 10.35
CA LEU A 110 -7.96 2.44 11.16
C LEU A 110 -8.23 2.62 12.65
N ALA A 111 -8.11 3.86 13.15
CA ALA A 111 -8.29 4.17 14.58
C ALA A 111 -9.75 4.04 15.07
N GLY A 112 -10.72 4.00 14.15
CA GLY A 112 -12.15 4.00 14.44
C GLY A 112 -12.83 2.62 14.54
N ARG A 113 -12.08 1.51 14.56
CA ARG A 113 -12.59 0.13 14.66
C ARG A 113 -11.68 -0.75 15.53
#